data_AF-D8G749-F1
#
_entry.id   AF-D8G749-F1
#
_cell.length_a   1.000
_cell.length_b   1.000
_cell.length_c   1.000
_cell.angle_alpha   90.00
_cell.angle_beta   90.00
_cell.angle_gamma   90.00
#
_symmetry.space_group_name_H-M   'P 1'
#
loop_
_entity.id
_entity.type
_entity.pdbx_description
1 polymer ?
#
loop_
_entity_poly.entity_id
_entity_poly.type
_entity_poly.pdbx_seq_one_letter_code
_entity_poly.pdbx_strand_id
1 'polypeptide(L)'
;MTDLNKNTASELDLAIVDYVTALNEFEQEAPKSEGKTLNLLLARDAVAVALNSLTQSSATTIASLLQLDERLKTQAGAIAEAGKLEDWRSSLNPPESSWWWFFQPAKQAHSWDRFDDLWNGLSVVCITTFAAYMTSLIPKFAVGGFSVLESFGIIGPSGLMALALSSLQGGGGEKVIKNMMNKARIPSHLQSEVTLGISATLLLGAIVAQANLPKIADSYYQEGRKYYDLGLLTKAEEKYKQALNLDPDDDKISLGLGEVYESIGNLEAAEKTYKDSLEDGNPLAFNNLGRVYRHQGNLVTAEAFFRMGLQRSNDDFIKFQLHRNLGWVLLDQKQYDKAALELESAIALDKKINKRRIGGGMANCLLAKVREIQKNKQREQREWEHCKKFARPETLNEYQWLVEAGRRDIASTVDTSSVVAGEETPVTPPVTPNITSPSPKPNTTKPTP
;
A
#
# COMPACT_ATOMS: atom_id res chain seq x y z
N MET A 1 65.62 -41.59 -38.40
CA MET A 1 64.61 -40.59 -37.97
C MET A 1 63.98 -39.82 -39.13
N THR A 2 64.54 -39.86 -40.34
CA THR A 2 63.98 -39.18 -41.54
C THR A 2 62.86 -39.95 -42.26
N ASP A 3 62.82 -41.29 -42.19
CA ASP A 3 61.80 -42.07 -42.90
C ASP A 3 60.44 -42.16 -42.16
N LEU A 4 60.43 -42.07 -40.83
CA LEU A 4 59.17 -42.14 -40.06
C LEU A 4 58.30 -40.88 -40.25
N ASN A 5 58.92 -39.71 -40.36
CA ASN A 5 58.22 -38.43 -40.46
C ASN A 5 57.61 -38.17 -41.86
N LYS A 6 58.10 -38.88 -42.89
CA LYS A 6 57.59 -38.74 -44.26
C LYS A 6 56.30 -39.54 -44.48
N ASN A 7 56.19 -40.70 -43.82
CA ASN A 7 54.99 -41.53 -43.88
C ASN A 7 53.83 -40.91 -43.10
N THR A 8 54.07 -40.35 -41.90
CA THR A 8 53.01 -39.71 -41.09
C THR A 8 52.48 -38.42 -41.70
N ALA A 9 53.33 -37.63 -42.38
CA ALA A 9 52.89 -36.46 -43.14
C ALA A 9 51.96 -36.85 -44.30
N SER A 10 52.24 -37.96 -44.99
CA SER A 10 51.38 -38.49 -46.05
C SER A 10 50.04 -39.00 -45.54
N GLU A 11 49.97 -39.51 -44.31
CA GLU A 11 48.73 -39.99 -43.69
C GLU A 11 47.79 -38.84 -43.32
N LEU A 12 48.33 -37.73 -42.80
CA LEU A 12 47.52 -36.54 -42.49
C LEU A 12 46.92 -35.92 -43.75
N ASP A 13 47.72 -35.79 -44.82
CA ASP A 13 47.24 -35.19 -46.07
C ASP A 13 46.11 -36.03 -46.69
N LEU A 14 46.21 -37.37 -46.63
CA LEU A 14 45.14 -38.28 -47.07
C LEU A 14 43.88 -38.12 -46.21
N ALA A 15 44.02 -38.11 -44.88
CA ALA A 15 42.88 -37.94 -43.98
C ALA A 15 42.16 -36.59 -44.19
N ILE A 16 42.91 -35.52 -44.48
CA ILE A 16 42.32 -34.21 -44.80
C ILE A 16 41.55 -34.26 -46.11
N VAL A 17 42.07 -34.94 -47.15
CA VAL A 17 41.36 -35.11 -48.42
C VAL A 17 40.04 -35.88 -48.24
N ASP A 18 40.06 -36.93 -47.43
CA ASP A 18 38.85 -37.71 -47.11
C ASP A 18 37.84 -36.86 -46.32
N TYR A 19 38.30 -36.08 -45.35
CA TYR A 19 37.44 -35.15 -44.61
C TYR A 19 36.82 -34.07 -45.49
N VAL A 20 37.59 -33.47 -46.41
CA VAL A 20 37.09 -32.50 -47.38
C VAL A 20 36.03 -33.14 -48.28
N THR A 21 36.28 -34.36 -48.73
CA THR A 21 35.36 -35.10 -49.61
C THR A 21 34.05 -35.40 -48.89
N ALA A 22 34.12 -35.97 -47.69
CA ALA A 22 32.95 -36.26 -46.88
C ALA A 22 32.14 -34.99 -46.53
N LEU A 23 32.82 -33.87 -46.26
CA LEU A 23 32.16 -32.60 -45.95
C LEU A 23 31.45 -32.02 -47.18
N ASN A 24 32.09 -32.05 -48.35
CA ASN A 24 31.47 -31.59 -49.59
C ASN A 24 30.25 -32.46 -49.98
N GLU A 25 30.36 -33.78 -49.84
CA GLU A 25 29.25 -34.70 -50.11
C GLU A 25 28.09 -34.50 -49.13
N PHE A 26 28.40 -34.27 -47.85
CA PHE A 26 27.39 -33.95 -46.86
C PHE A 26 26.71 -32.61 -47.19
N GLU A 27 27.46 -31.57 -47.55
CA GLU A 27 26.91 -30.25 -47.91
C GLU A 27 25.96 -30.32 -49.11
N GLN A 28 26.30 -31.09 -50.14
CA GLN A 28 25.53 -31.20 -51.39
C GLN A 28 24.30 -32.10 -51.30
N GLU A 29 24.21 -32.98 -50.29
CA GLU A 29 23.08 -33.90 -50.14
C GLU A 29 21.86 -33.24 -49.51
N ALA A 30 20.67 -33.49 -50.06
CA ALA A 30 19.37 -33.20 -49.45
C ALA A 30 18.34 -34.29 -49.83
N PRO A 31 17.70 -35.01 -48.87
CA PRO A 31 17.83 -34.88 -47.41
C PRO A 31 19.12 -35.52 -46.87
N LYS A 32 19.66 -34.98 -45.76
CA LYS A 32 20.87 -35.49 -45.11
C LYS A 32 20.66 -36.94 -44.64
N SER A 33 21.58 -37.83 -44.98
CA SER A 33 21.49 -39.25 -44.61
C SER A 33 22.30 -39.58 -43.35
N GLU A 34 21.81 -40.54 -42.55
CA GLU A 34 22.53 -41.06 -41.36
C GLU A 34 23.94 -41.56 -41.74
N GLY A 35 24.06 -42.29 -42.85
CA GLY A 35 25.31 -42.88 -43.30
C GLY A 35 26.39 -41.85 -43.66
N LYS A 36 26.03 -40.78 -44.39
CA LYS A 36 26.98 -39.72 -44.72
C LYS A 36 27.34 -38.85 -43.52
N THR A 37 26.39 -38.64 -42.60
CA THR A 37 26.65 -37.96 -41.33
C THR A 37 27.70 -38.72 -40.52
N LEU A 38 27.54 -40.04 -40.38
CA LEU A 38 28.52 -40.88 -39.68
C LEU A 38 29.88 -40.90 -40.39
N ASN A 39 29.88 -41.00 -41.73
CA ASN A 39 31.12 -40.98 -42.51
C ASN A 39 31.90 -39.66 -42.32
N LEU A 40 31.20 -38.52 -42.30
CA LEU A 40 31.81 -37.22 -42.04
C LEU A 40 32.47 -37.13 -40.66
N LEU A 41 31.80 -37.63 -39.62
CA LEU A 41 32.35 -37.62 -38.26
C LEU A 41 33.56 -38.55 -38.12
N LEU A 42 33.51 -39.74 -38.72
CA LEU A 42 34.64 -40.68 -38.74
C LEU A 42 35.83 -40.15 -39.56
N ALA A 43 35.56 -39.45 -40.67
CA ALA A 43 36.63 -38.79 -41.44
C ALA A 43 37.31 -37.69 -40.59
N ARG A 44 36.56 -36.95 -39.77
CA ARG A 44 37.14 -35.97 -38.85
C ARG A 44 37.93 -36.60 -37.71
N ASP A 45 37.50 -37.77 -37.21
CA ASP A 45 38.26 -38.57 -36.25
C ASP A 45 39.61 -39.03 -36.84
N ALA A 46 39.62 -39.49 -38.09
CA ALA A 46 40.85 -39.90 -38.78
C ALA A 46 41.87 -38.74 -38.86
N VAL A 47 41.40 -37.53 -39.16
CA VAL A 47 42.24 -36.31 -39.12
C VAL A 47 42.78 -36.05 -37.71
N ALA A 48 41.95 -36.21 -36.67
CA ALA A 48 42.39 -36.00 -35.29
C ALA A 48 43.48 -36.99 -34.85
N VAL A 49 43.33 -38.27 -35.23
CA VAL A 49 44.32 -39.32 -34.97
C VAL A 49 45.64 -39.02 -35.70
N ALA A 50 45.57 -38.68 -36.99
CA ALA A 50 46.74 -38.35 -37.81
C ALA A 50 47.45 -37.07 -37.33
N LEU A 51 46.70 -36.08 -36.83
CA LEU A 51 47.28 -34.86 -36.29
C LEU A 51 48.02 -35.11 -34.96
N ASN A 52 47.48 -35.98 -34.10
CA ASN A 52 48.07 -36.30 -32.80
C ASN A 52 49.35 -37.16 -32.90
N SER A 53 49.56 -37.85 -34.01
CA SER A 53 50.77 -38.67 -34.25
C SER A 53 51.96 -37.86 -34.80
N LEU A 54 51.75 -36.59 -35.17
CA LEU A 54 52.78 -35.71 -35.71
C LEU A 54 53.54 -34.93 -34.63
N THR A 55 54.86 -34.86 -34.78
CA THR A 55 55.74 -34.08 -33.89
C THR A 55 55.92 -32.62 -34.35
N GLN A 56 55.71 -32.34 -35.65
CA GLN A 56 55.72 -31.00 -36.24
C GLN A 56 54.70 -30.95 -37.40
N SER A 57 53.84 -29.93 -37.40
CA SER A 57 52.83 -29.70 -38.44
C SER A 57 53.04 -28.34 -39.10
N SER A 58 52.81 -28.25 -40.42
CA SER A 58 52.94 -26.98 -41.14
C SER A 58 51.82 -26.01 -40.73
N ALA A 59 52.14 -24.72 -40.57
CA ALA A 59 51.15 -23.69 -40.23
C ALA A 59 50.03 -23.60 -41.27
N THR A 60 50.34 -23.88 -42.54
CA THR A 60 49.38 -23.90 -43.65
C THR A 60 48.38 -25.05 -43.56
N THR A 61 48.81 -26.25 -43.13
CA THR A 61 47.92 -27.39 -42.92
C THR A 61 46.95 -27.13 -41.77
N ILE A 62 47.44 -26.57 -40.66
CA ILE A 62 46.59 -26.22 -39.50
C ILE A 62 45.57 -25.16 -39.88
N ALA A 63 45.97 -24.10 -40.61
CA ALA A 63 45.05 -23.06 -41.06
C ALA A 63 43.93 -23.62 -41.95
N SER A 64 44.26 -24.57 -42.83
CA SER A 64 43.28 -25.21 -43.71
C SER A 64 42.30 -26.08 -42.93
N LEU A 65 42.77 -26.83 -41.94
CA LEU A 65 41.91 -27.62 -41.05
C LEU A 65 40.94 -26.75 -40.25
N LEU A 66 41.40 -25.60 -39.72
CA LEU A 66 40.54 -24.66 -39.00
C LEU A 66 39.41 -24.13 -39.89
N GLN A 67 39.68 -23.86 -41.16
CA GLN A 67 38.66 -23.43 -42.12
C GLN A 67 37.62 -24.52 -42.39
N LEU A 68 38.05 -25.78 -42.47
CA LEU A 68 37.14 -26.92 -42.62
C LEU A 68 36.29 -27.16 -41.36
N ASP A 69 36.88 -27.00 -40.18
CA ASP A 69 36.16 -27.10 -38.92
C ASP A 69 35.10 -26.00 -38.74
N GLU A 70 35.37 -24.79 -39.22
CA GLU A 70 34.34 -23.73 -39.28
C GLU A 70 33.18 -24.12 -40.21
N ARG A 71 33.47 -24.67 -41.39
CA ARG A 71 32.43 -25.19 -42.28
C ARG A 71 31.62 -26.30 -41.62
N LEU A 72 32.27 -27.24 -40.93
CA LEU A 72 31.59 -28.29 -40.19
C LEU A 72 30.66 -27.72 -39.10
N LYS A 73 31.10 -26.69 -38.36
CA LYS A 73 30.26 -26.01 -37.36
C LYS A 73 29.02 -25.38 -37.97
N THR A 74 29.09 -24.82 -39.18
CA THR A 74 27.89 -24.28 -39.85
C THR A 74 26.84 -25.35 -40.14
N GLN A 75 27.25 -26.61 -40.24
CA GLN A 75 26.40 -27.77 -40.47
C GLN A 75 25.90 -28.44 -39.17
N ALA A 76 26.23 -27.91 -37.99
CA ALA A 76 25.92 -28.52 -36.69
C ALA A 76 24.44 -28.90 -36.51
N GLY A 77 23.51 -28.01 -36.90
CA GLY A 77 22.07 -28.27 -36.79
C GLY A 77 21.63 -29.43 -37.67
N ALA A 78 22.10 -29.47 -38.92
CA ALA A 78 21.79 -30.52 -39.87
C ALA A 78 22.39 -31.88 -39.43
N ILE A 79 23.61 -31.88 -38.88
CA ILE A 79 24.28 -33.08 -38.34
C ILE A 79 23.51 -33.61 -37.12
N ALA A 80 23.06 -32.71 -36.25
CA ALA A 80 22.30 -33.07 -35.06
C ALA A 80 20.89 -33.59 -35.36
N GLU A 81 20.27 -33.15 -36.46
CA GLU A 81 18.97 -33.62 -36.92
C GLU A 81 19.05 -34.91 -37.76
N ALA A 82 20.13 -35.09 -38.52
CA ALA A 82 20.28 -36.22 -39.44
C ALA A 82 20.76 -37.53 -38.81
N GLY A 83 21.25 -37.50 -37.55
CA GLY A 83 21.98 -38.61 -36.96
C GLY A 83 21.49 -39.05 -35.57
N LYS A 84 21.68 -40.33 -35.27
CA LYS A 84 21.54 -40.91 -33.93
C LYS A 84 22.80 -40.66 -33.11
N LEU A 85 23.19 -39.39 -32.96
CA LEU A 85 24.43 -38.98 -32.28
C LEU A 85 24.54 -39.54 -30.86
N GLU A 86 23.42 -39.70 -30.16
CA GLU A 86 23.40 -40.31 -28.83
C GLU A 86 23.71 -41.81 -28.88
N ASP A 87 23.07 -42.55 -29.79
CA ASP A 87 23.33 -43.99 -29.98
C ASP A 87 24.79 -44.23 -30.40
N TRP A 88 25.34 -43.41 -31.30
CA TRP A 88 26.73 -43.52 -31.74
C TRP A 88 27.73 -43.18 -30.65
N ARG A 89 27.49 -42.12 -29.86
CA ARG A 89 28.34 -41.79 -28.70
C ARG A 89 28.35 -42.93 -27.68
N SER A 90 27.20 -43.55 -27.42
CA SER A 90 27.12 -44.69 -26.49
C SER A 90 27.91 -45.92 -26.96
N SER A 91 28.03 -46.11 -28.27
CA SER A 91 28.70 -47.27 -28.86
C SER A 91 30.19 -47.05 -29.13
N LEU A 92 30.57 -45.87 -29.60
CA LEU A 92 31.93 -45.53 -30.03
C LEU A 92 32.76 -44.87 -28.92
N ASN A 93 32.10 -44.30 -27.91
CA ASN A 93 32.70 -43.61 -26.77
C ASN A 93 33.84 -42.64 -27.13
N PRO A 94 33.59 -41.64 -28.02
CA PRO A 94 34.61 -40.68 -28.43
C PRO A 94 35.07 -39.81 -27.26
N PRO A 95 36.35 -39.40 -27.20
CA PRO A 95 36.84 -38.54 -26.13
C PRO A 95 36.20 -37.14 -26.20
N GLU A 96 36.04 -36.47 -25.05
CA GLU A 96 35.44 -35.12 -24.97
C GLU A 96 36.16 -34.06 -25.82
N SER A 97 37.43 -34.29 -26.18
CA SER A 97 38.19 -33.44 -27.10
C SER A 97 37.66 -33.46 -28.54
N SER A 98 36.84 -34.45 -28.91
CA SER A 98 36.25 -34.61 -30.25
C SER A 98 34.90 -33.90 -30.32
N TRP A 99 34.93 -32.57 -30.20
CA TRP A 99 33.75 -31.71 -30.07
C TRP A 99 32.69 -31.92 -31.18
N TRP A 100 33.09 -32.38 -32.37
CA TRP A 100 32.19 -32.65 -33.50
C TRP A 100 31.18 -33.79 -33.25
N TRP A 101 31.39 -34.64 -32.25
CA TRP A 101 30.42 -35.66 -31.83
C TRP A 101 29.30 -35.12 -30.92
N PHE A 102 29.43 -33.88 -30.43
CA PHE A 102 28.60 -33.33 -29.36
C PHE A 102 27.70 -32.17 -29.83
N PHE A 103 27.35 -32.12 -31.12
CA PHE A 103 26.35 -31.17 -31.62
C PHE A 103 24.96 -31.45 -31.02
N GLN A 104 24.22 -30.39 -30.72
CA GLN A 104 22.85 -30.47 -30.19
C GLN A 104 21.84 -30.00 -31.24
N PRO A 105 20.66 -30.65 -31.34
CA PRO A 105 19.63 -30.23 -32.28
C PRO A 105 19.16 -28.82 -31.93
N ALA A 106 18.94 -27.99 -32.96
CA ALA A 106 18.36 -26.67 -32.77
C ALA A 106 16.98 -26.84 -32.12
N LYS A 107 16.79 -26.28 -30.93
CA LYS A 107 15.53 -26.35 -30.20
C LYS A 107 14.45 -25.71 -31.09
N GLN A 108 13.44 -26.48 -31.51
CA GLN A 108 12.31 -25.94 -32.28
C GLN A 108 11.58 -24.91 -31.39
N ALA A 109 11.80 -23.62 -31.66
CA ALA A 109 11.16 -22.54 -30.94
C ALA A 109 9.67 -22.52 -31.29
N HIS A 110 8.80 -22.53 -30.29
CA HIS A 110 7.38 -22.34 -30.51
C HIS A 110 7.13 -20.90 -30.98
N SER A 111 6.09 -20.64 -31.77
CA SER A 111 5.84 -19.29 -32.34
C SER A 111 5.60 -18.20 -31.29
N TRP A 112 5.29 -18.60 -30.05
CA TRP A 112 5.07 -17.72 -28.90
C TRP A 112 6.38 -17.37 -28.17
N ASP A 113 7.42 -18.20 -28.27
CA ASP A 113 8.73 -17.97 -27.62
C ASP A 113 9.40 -16.68 -28.12
N ARG A 114 8.99 -16.14 -29.29
CA ARG A 114 9.46 -14.86 -29.82
C ARG A 114 9.08 -13.65 -28.94
N PHE A 115 8.09 -13.80 -28.06
CA PHE A 115 7.62 -12.75 -27.16
C PHE A 115 8.08 -12.95 -25.72
N ASP A 116 8.84 -14.01 -25.41
CA ASP A 116 9.29 -14.29 -24.05
C ASP A 116 10.07 -13.12 -23.44
N ASP A 117 10.97 -12.50 -24.21
CA ASP A 117 11.73 -11.33 -23.77
C ASP A 117 10.82 -10.14 -23.41
N LEU A 118 9.75 -9.94 -24.17
CA LEU A 118 8.75 -8.90 -23.91
C LEU A 118 7.97 -9.20 -22.63
N TRP A 119 7.48 -10.43 -22.46
CA TRP A 119 6.73 -10.85 -21.28
C TRP A 119 7.57 -10.84 -20.01
N ASN A 120 8.82 -11.28 -20.10
CA ASN A 120 9.78 -11.23 -19.00
C ASN A 120 10.09 -9.77 -18.62
N GLY A 121 10.30 -8.89 -19.61
CA GLY A 121 10.49 -7.47 -19.38
C GLY A 121 9.29 -6.80 -18.68
N LEU A 122 8.07 -7.05 -19.16
CA LEU A 122 6.85 -6.54 -18.54
C LEU A 122 6.65 -7.08 -17.12
N SER A 123 6.93 -8.36 -16.89
CA SER A 123 6.84 -8.98 -15.57
C SER A 123 7.77 -8.30 -14.56
N VAL A 124 9.00 -7.98 -14.96
CA VAL A 124 9.94 -7.23 -14.13
C VAL A 124 9.40 -5.84 -13.78
N VAL A 125 8.83 -5.12 -14.74
CA VAL A 125 8.20 -3.81 -14.48
C VAL A 125 7.05 -3.94 -13.49
N CYS A 126 6.20 -4.95 -13.63
CA CYS A 126 5.11 -5.21 -12.70
C CYS A 126 5.61 -5.51 -11.28
N ILE A 127 6.61 -6.37 -11.13
CA ILE A 127 7.15 -6.75 -9.82
C ILE A 127 7.87 -5.58 -9.15
N THR A 128 8.68 -4.82 -9.90
CA THR A 128 9.41 -3.66 -9.35
C THR A 128 8.44 -2.55 -8.92
N THR A 129 7.41 -2.28 -9.70
CA THR A 129 6.34 -1.33 -9.33
C THR A 129 5.56 -1.81 -8.11
N PHE A 130 5.19 -3.09 -8.07
CA PHE A 130 4.54 -3.70 -6.91
C PHE A 130 5.40 -3.57 -5.64
N ALA A 131 6.70 -3.88 -5.73
CA ALA A 131 7.62 -3.75 -4.60
C ALA A 131 7.70 -2.29 -4.10
N ALA A 132 7.76 -1.32 -5.00
CA ALA A 132 7.72 0.11 -4.65
C ALA A 132 6.41 0.52 -3.95
N TYR A 133 5.25 0.02 -4.42
CA TYR A 133 4.00 0.23 -3.71
C TYR A 133 4.04 -0.37 -2.31
N MET A 134 4.53 -1.61 -2.17
CA MET A 134 4.60 -2.29 -0.87
C MET A 134 5.52 -1.57 0.12
N THR A 135 6.62 -0.96 -0.32
CA THR A 135 7.48 -0.16 0.58
C THR A 135 6.76 1.07 1.14
N SER A 136 5.82 1.64 0.39
CA SER A 136 4.99 2.75 0.85
C SER A 136 3.77 2.31 1.66
N LEU A 137 3.22 1.11 1.37
CA LEU A 137 1.96 0.63 1.94
C LEU A 137 2.15 -0.04 3.31
N ILE A 138 3.21 -0.84 3.48
CA ILE A 138 3.45 -1.60 4.71
C ILE A 138 3.54 -0.71 5.96
N PRO A 139 4.30 0.42 5.95
CA PRO A 139 4.38 1.29 7.12
C PRO A 139 3.02 1.89 7.52
N LYS A 140 2.10 2.07 6.56
CA LYS A 140 0.78 2.67 6.80
C LYS A 140 -0.12 1.84 7.74
N PHE A 141 0.15 0.55 7.87
CA PHE A 141 -0.61 -0.36 8.74
C PHE A 141 0.12 -0.73 10.05
N ALA A 142 1.32 -0.21 10.29
CA ALA A 142 2.17 -0.61 11.42
C ALA A 142 1.86 0.12 12.75
N VAL A 143 0.89 1.04 12.78
CA VAL A 143 0.54 1.82 13.98
C VAL A 143 -0.39 1.01 14.90
N GLY A 144 0.12 0.61 16.07
CA GLY A 144 -0.65 -0.11 17.10
C GLY A 144 0.02 -1.33 17.73
N GLY A 145 1.34 -1.53 17.56
CA GLY A 145 2.05 -2.64 18.20
C GLY A 145 1.84 -4.03 17.58
N PHE A 146 0.93 -4.14 16.60
CA PHE A 146 0.93 -5.27 15.68
C PHE A 146 2.02 -5.02 14.65
N SER A 147 3.13 -5.75 14.77
CA SER A 147 4.16 -5.68 13.74
C SER A 147 3.59 -6.38 12.50
N VAL A 148 3.12 -5.57 11.55
CA VAL A 148 2.85 -6.01 10.17
C VAL A 148 4.08 -6.72 9.60
N LEU A 149 5.28 -6.39 10.12
CA LEU A 149 6.54 -7.11 9.92
C LEU A 149 6.49 -8.61 10.31
N GLU A 150 5.81 -8.99 11.39
CA GLU A 150 5.65 -10.41 11.80
C GLU A 150 4.51 -11.11 11.06
N SER A 151 3.44 -10.39 10.69
CA SER A 151 2.28 -10.98 10.00
C SER A 151 2.46 -11.13 8.49
N PHE A 152 3.21 -10.21 7.85
CA PHE A 152 3.53 -10.31 6.42
C PHE A 152 4.85 -11.02 6.14
N GLY A 153 5.69 -11.22 7.16
CA GLY A 153 6.98 -11.87 7.01
C GLY A 153 7.91 -11.07 6.10
N ILE A 154 9.14 -10.88 6.55
CA ILE A 154 10.22 -10.19 5.84
C ILE A 154 10.59 -10.85 4.48
N ILE A 155 9.84 -11.85 4.02
CA ILE A 155 10.08 -12.64 2.81
C ILE A 155 9.23 -12.15 1.62
N GLY A 156 8.09 -11.49 1.81
CA GLY A 156 7.16 -11.18 0.70
C GLY A 156 7.71 -10.14 -0.30
N PRO A 157 7.82 -8.86 0.07
CA PRO A 157 8.26 -7.81 -0.84
C PRO A 157 9.77 -7.86 -1.12
N SER A 158 10.58 -8.14 -0.10
CA SER A 158 12.04 -8.24 -0.23
C SER A 158 12.46 -9.47 -1.04
N GLY A 159 11.75 -10.59 -0.86
CA GLY A 159 11.96 -11.80 -1.65
C GLY A 159 11.47 -11.65 -3.08
N LEU A 160 10.32 -11.02 -3.33
CA LEU A 160 9.85 -10.70 -4.69
C LEU A 160 10.78 -9.72 -5.40
N MET A 161 11.27 -8.69 -4.70
CA MET A 161 12.25 -7.74 -5.24
C MET A 161 13.60 -8.44 -5.52
N ALA A 162 14.07 -9.31 -4.63
CA ALA A 162 15.28 -10.11 -4.86
C ALA A 162 15.10 -11.11 -6.03
N LEU A 163 13.92 -11.70 -6.18
CA LEU A 163 13.58 -12.55 -7.32
C LEU A 163 13.54 -11.75 -8.63
N ALA A 164 12.98 -10.53 -8.63
CA ALA A 164 12.97 -9.65 -9.80
C ALA A 164 14.36 -9.11 -10.16
N LEU A 165 15.17 -8.76 -9.17
CA LEU A 165 16.56 -8.32 -9.38
C LEU A 165 17.42 -9.49 -9.89
N SER A 166 17.22 -10.69 -9.37
CA SER A 166 17.95 -11.87 -9.83
C SER A 166 17.49 -12.34 -11.21
N SER A 167 16.23 -12.17 -11.60
CA SER A 167 15.80 -12.42 -12.98
C SER A 167 16.38 -11.41 -13.97
N LEU A 168 16.53 -10.14 -13.58
CA LEU A 168 17.18 -9.09 -14.39
C LEU A 168 18.68 -9.35 -14.66
N GLN A 169 19.36 -10.05 -13.76
CA GLN A 169 20.81 -10.29 -13.84
C GLN A 169 21.18 -11.70 -14.35
N GLY A 170 20.22 -12.48 -14.86
CA GLY A 170 20.45 -13.87 -15.30
C GLY A 170 20.78 -14.84 -14.16
N GLY A 171 20.38 -14.51 -12.93
CA GLY A 171 20.68 -15.22 -11.69
C GLY A 171 19.59 -16.17 -11.20
N GLY A 172 19.81 -16.76 -10.01
CA GLY A 172 19.05 -17.89 -9.45
C GLY A 172 17.53 -17.74 -9.29
N GLY A 173 16.96 -16.53 -9.37
CA GLY A 173 15.51 -16.31 -9.29
C GLY A 173 14.73 -16.96 -10.44
N GLU A 174 15.31 -16.98 -11.65
CA GLU A 174 14.71 -17.65 -12.81
C GLU A 174 14.57 -19.16 -12.57
N LYS A 175 15.53 -19.78 -11.88
CA LYS A 175 15.48 -21.21 -11.51
C LYS A 175 14.40 -21.49 -10.48
N VAL A 176 14.17 -20.59 -9.52
CA VAL A 176 13.12 -20.75 -8.50
C VAL A 176 11.73 -20.72 -9.15
N ILE A 177 11.48 -19.73 -10.00
CA ILE A 177 10.20 -19.59 -10.70
C ILE A 177 9.98 -20.78 -11.63
N LYS A 178 10.99 -21.18 -12.43
CA LYS A 178 10.91 -22.37 -13.30
C LYS A 178 10.64 -23.66 -12.52
N ASN A 179 11.29 -23.87 -11.37
CA ASN A 179 11.05 -25.04 -10.53
C ASN A 179 9.62 -25.08 -9.97
N MET A 180 9.06 -23.94 -9.55
CA MET A 180 7.66 -23.85 -9.13
C MET A 180 6.68 -24.13 -10.28
N MET A 181 6.93 -23.55 -11.47
CA MET A 181 6.10 -23.75 -12.66
C MET A 181 6.13 -25.20 -13.16
N ASN A 182 7.30 -25.84 -13.13
CA ASN A 182 7.46 -27.25 -13.47
C ASN A 182 6.70 -28.15 -12.48
N LYS A 183 6.74 -27.82 -11.19
CA LYS A 183 5.94 -28.51 -10.16
C LYS A 183 4.43 -28.33 -10.38
N ALA A 184 4.02 -27.17 -10.89
CA ALA A 184 2.65 -26.86 -11.29
C ALA A 184 2.25 -27.43 -12.67
N ARG A 185 3.16 -28.17 -13.35
CA ARG A 185 2.95 -28.77 -14.69
C ARG A 185 2.61 -27.75 -15.78
N ILE A 186 3.15 -26.54 -15.69
CA ILE A 186 2.93 -25.49 -16.70
C ILE A 186 3.88 -25.75 -17.89
N PRO A 187 3.37 -25.83 -19.13
CA PRO A 187 4.19 -26.00 -20.33
C PRO A 187 5.27 -24.92 -20.43
N SER A 188 6.48 -25.29 -20.85
CA SER A 188 7.62 -24.37 -20.89
C SER A 188 7.39 -23.11 -21.71
N HIS A 189 6.60 -23.19 -22.78
CA HIS A 189 6.26 -22.09 -23.69
C HIS A 189 5.18 -21.12 -23.16
N LEU A 190 4.55 -21.41 -22.01
CA LEU A 190 3.55 -20.53 -21.36
C LEU A 190 4.08 -19.90 -20.07
N GLN A 191 5.32 -20.22 -19.70
CA GLN A 191 5.87 -19.83 -18.40
C GLN A 191 6.00 -18.31 -18.27
N SER A 192 6.37 -17.62 -19.35
CA SER A 192 6.53 -16.16 -19.37
C SER A 192 5.18 -15.43 -19.33
N GLU A 193 4.16 -15.92 -20.05
CA GLU A 193 2.79 -15.36 -20.00
C GLU A 193 2.16 -15.54 -18.62
N VAL A 194 2.32 -16.71 -18.00
CA VAL A 194 1.80 -16.96 -16.66
C VAL A 194 2.50 -16.08 -15.63
N THR A 195 3.82 -15.89 -15.75
CA THR A 195 4.59 -14.99 -14.86
C THR A 195 4.10 -13.55 -14.97
N LEU A 196 3.81 -13.08 -16.19
CA LEU A 196 3.20 -11.77 -16.40
C LEU A 196 1.80 -11.69 -15.79
N GLY A 197 0.96 -12.70 -15.99
CA GLY A 197 -0.39 -12.74 -15.44
C GLY A 197 -0.40 -12.65 -13.91
N ILE A 198 0.48 -13.39 -13.24
CA ILE A 198 0.62 -13.36 -11.77
C ILE A 198 1.13 -11.98 -11.31
N SER A 199 2.20 -11.47 -11.91
CA SER A 199 2.80 -10.19 -11.51
C SER A 199 1.86 -9.00 -11.77
N ALA A 200 1.12 -9.00 -12.87
CA ALA A 200 0.09 -8.00 -13.16
C ALA A 200 -1.08 -8.07 -12.16
N THR A 201 -1.51 -9.27 -11.76
CA THR A 201 -2.56 -9.45 -10.75
C THR A 201 -2.12 -8.92 -9.39
N LEU A 202 -0.86 -9.18 -8.97
CA LEU A 202 -0.30 -8.64 -7.74
C LEU A 202 -0.23 -7.11 -7.76
N LEU A 203 0.25 -6.53 -8.85
CA LEU A 203 0.30 -5.08 -9.03
C LEU A 203 -1.11 -4.46 -8.98
N LEU A 204 -2.08 -5.07 -9.67
CA LEU A 204 -3.47 -4.61 -9.66
C LEU A 204 -4.06 -4.68 -8.25
N GLY A 205 -3.77 -5.74 -7.49
CA GLY A 205 -4.14 -5.84 -6.08
C GLY A 205 -3.56 -4.70 -5.23
N ALA A 206 -2.28 -4.36 -5.41
CA ALA A 206 -1.65 -3.24 -4.71
C ALA A 206 -2.25 -1.87 -5.10
N ILE A 207 -2.55 -1.65 -6.38
CA ILE A 207 -3.22 -0.42 -6.86
C ILE A 207 -4.61 -0.31 -6.23
N VAL A 208 -5.38 -1.40 -6.21
CA VAL A 208 -6.71 -1.42 -5.57
C VAL A 208 -6.59 -1.16 -4.06
N ALA A 209 -5.60 -1.74 -3.38
CA ALA A 209 -5.37 -1.48 -1.96
C ALA A 209 -5.05 0.00 -1.71
N GLN A 210 -4.13 0.58 -2.50
CA GLN A 210 -3.77 2.00 -2.42
C GLN A 210 -4.99 2.91 -2.65
N ALA A 211 -5.82 2.61 -3.66
CA ALA A 211 -7.01 3.39 -3.97
C ALA A 211 -8.10 3.32 -2.89
N ASN A 212 -8.07 2.29 -2.03
CA ASN A 212 -9.02 2.16 -0.92
C ASN A 212 -8.48 2.70 0.41
N LEU A 213 -7.22 3.16 0.48
CA LEU A 213 -6.65 3.74 1.71
C LEU A 213 -7.51 4.87 2.31
N PRO A 214 -8.00 5.86 1.54
CA PRO A 214 -8.83 6.94 2.10
C PRO A 214 -10.14 6.43 2.71
N LYS A 215 -10.73 5.35 2.17
CA LYS A 215 -11.95 4.76 2.73
C LYS A 215 -11.68 4.04 4.05
N ILE A 216 -10.53 3.37 4.16
CA ILE A 216 -10.11 2.73 5.40
C ILE A 216 -9.77 3.81 6.44
N ALA A 217 -9.11 4.89 6.01
CA ALA A 217 -8.83 6.06 6.84
C ALA A 217 -10.13 6.69 7.39
N ASP A 218 -11.14 6.92 6.54
CA ASP A 218 -12.46 7.41 6.98
C ASP A 218 -13.10 6.47 8.00
N SER A 219 -13.03 5.15 7.80
CA SER A 219 -13.53 4.18 8.81
C SER A 219 -12.85 4.36 10.17
N TYR A 220 -11.52 4.48 10.20
CA TYR A 220 -10.78 4.74 11.45
C TYR A 220 -11.09 6.13 12.03
N TYR A 221 -11.29 7.15 11.19
CA TYR A 221 -11.73 8.47 11.61
C TYR A 221 -13.09 8.42 12.29
N GLN A 222 -14.08 7.72 11.73
CA GLN A 222 -15.40 7.58 12.34
C GLN A 222 -15.34 6.81 13.68
N GLU A 223 -14.50 5.78 13.76
CA GLU A 223 -14.23 5.09 15.04
C GLU A 223 -13.58 6.03 16.06
N GLY A 224 -12.60 6.83 15.64
CA GLY A 224 -11.93 7.84 16.47
C GLY A 224 -12.92 8.88 16.99
N ARG A 225 -13.80 9.38 16.12
CA ARG A 225 -14.88 10.31 16.49
C ARG A 225 -15.83 9.71 17.50
N LYS A 226 -16.25 8.46 17.29
CA LYS A 226 -17.09 7.74 18.25
C LYS A 226 -16.41 7.59 19.60
N TYR A 227 -15.13 7.21 19.65
CA TYR A 227 -14.39 7.12 20.91
C TYR A 227 -14.20 8.48 21.58
N TYR A 228 -13.98 9.53 20.80
CA TYR A 228 -13.87 10.90 21.29
C TYR A 228 -15.19 11.35 21.93
N ASP A 229 -16.32 11.14 21.27
CA ASP A 229 -17.65 11.46 21.80
C ASP A 229 -17.98 10.63 23.05
N LEU A 230 -17.42 9.41 23.18
CA LEU A 230 -17.48 8.59 24.38
C LEU A 230 -16.49 9.04 25.49
N GLY A 231 -15.67 10.06 25.27
CA GLY A 231 -14.63 10.49 26.22
C GLY A 231 -13.49 9.48 26.39
N LEU A 232 -13.42 8.44 25.55
CA LEU A 232 -12.35 7.43 25.54
C LEU A 232 -11.15 7.96 24.75
N LEU A 233 -10.55 9.05 25.25
CA LEU A 233 -9.57 9.88 24.52
C LEU A 233 -8.34 9.10 24.03
N THR A 234 -7.84 8.12 24.81
CA THR A 234 -6.71 7.27 24.38
C THR A 234 -7.07 6.40 23.17
N LYS A 235 -8.28 5.83 23.14
CA LYS A 235 -8.75 5.04 21.99
C LYS A 235 -9.03 5.93 20.78
N ALA A 236 -9.54 7.14 21.01
CA ALA A 236 -9.72 8.13 19.96
C ALA A 236 -8.38 8.52 19.32
N GLU A 237 -7.36 8.79 20.13
CA GLU A 237 -6.00 9.10 19.66
C GLU A 237 -5.44 7.98 18.78
N GLU A 238 -5.54 6.73 19.24
CA GLU A 238 -5.06 5.56 18.49
C GLU A 238 -5.73 5.47 17.12
N LYS A 239 -7.05 5.63 17.07
CA LYS A 239 -7.83 5.54 15.83
C LYS A 239 -7.56 6.69 14.88
N TYR A 240 -7.44 7.92 15.37
CA TYR A 240 -7.04 9.04 14.53
C TYR A 240 -5.61 8.90 14.01
N LYS A 241 -4.67 8.37 14.81
CA LYS A 241 -3.31 8.07 14.33
C LYS A 241 -3.30 6.98 13.25
N GLN A 242 -4.14 5.95 13.38
CA GLN A 242 -4.32 4.95 12.32
C GLN A 242 -4.88 5.57 11.04
N ALA A 243 -5.89 6.42 11.16
CA ALA A 243 -6.48 7.14 10.03
C ALA A 243 -5.45 8.04 9.34
N LEU A 244 -4.71 8.85 10.11
CA LEU A 244 -3.71 9.80 9.60
C LEU A 244 -2.56 9.11 8.88
N ASN A 245 -2.17 7.91 9.35
CA ASN A 245 -1.11 7.15 8.71
C ASN A 245 -1.53 6.58 7.34
N LEU A 246 -2.83 6.35 7.14
CA LEU A 246 -3.38 5.87 5.88
C LEU A 246 -3.60 7.03 4.89
N ASP A 247 -4.15 8.13 5.40
CA ASP A 247 -4.46 9.36 4.67
C ASP A 247 -3.94 10.60 5.42
N PRO A 248 -2.67 10.98 5.21
CA PRO A 248 -2.03 12.09 5.93
C PRO A 248 -2.54 13.48 5.53
N ASP A 249 -3.22 13.57 4.38
CA ASP A 249 -3.65 14.84 3.78
C ASP A 249 -5.12 15.18 4.12
N ASP A 250 -5.83 14.33 4.90
CA ASP A 250 -7.19 14.63 5.36
C ASP A 250 -7.18 15.47 6.64
N ASP A 251 -7.38 16.77 6.45
CA ASP A 251 -7.53 17.78 7.50
C ASP A 251 -8.47 17.39 8.64
N LYS A 252 -9.55 16.66 8.35
CA LYS A 252 -10.53 16.28 9.38
C LYS A 252 -9.91 15.39 10.43
N ILE A 253 -8.99 14.52 10.00
CA ILE A 253 -8.26 13.60 10.88
C ILE A 253 -7.32 14.40 11.78
N SER A 254 -6.54 15.31 11.18
CA SER A 254 -5.64 16.20 11.92
C SER A 254 -6.39 17.05 12.93
N LEU A 255 -7.52 17.65 12.55
CA LEU A 255 -8.38 18.40 13.48
C LEU A 255 -8.90 17.51 14.62
N GLY A 256 -9.37 16.29 14.32
CA GLY A 256 -9.83 15.34 15.34
C GLY A 256 -8.73 14.93 16.33
N LEU A 257 -7.50 14.73 15.85
CA LEU A 257 -6.35 14.45 16.70
C LEU A 257 -5.98 15.66 17.58
N GLY A 258 -6.06 16.87 17.02
CA GLY A 258 -5.89 18.11 17.78
C GLY A 258 -6.95 18.29 18.87
N GLU A 259 -8.21 17.92 18.61
CA GLU A 259 -9.30 17.94 19.60
C GLU A 259 -9.04 16.98 20.76
N VAL A 260 -8.50 15.79 20.46
CA VAL A 260 -8.04 14.83 21.48
C VAL A 260 -6.92 15.44 22.32
N TYR A 261 -5.89 16.02 21.69
CA TYR A 261 -4.77 16.64 22.40
C TYR A 261 -5.19 17.78 23.30
N GLU A 262 -6.12 18.62 22.83
CA GLU A 262 -6.69 19.69 23.64
C GLU A 262 -7.47 19.13 24.84
N SER A 263 -8.28 18.08 24.62
CA SER A 263 -9.12 17.49 25.67
C SER A 263 -8.32 16.76 26.75
N ILE A 264 -7.17 16.16 26.43
CA ILE A 264 -6.24 15.60 27.43
C ILE A 264 -5.35 16.66 28.09
N GLY A 265 -5.43 17.92 27.65
CA GLY A 265 -4.61 19.02 28.16
C GLY A 265 -3.19 19.11 27.56
N ASN A 266 -2.88 18.32 26.53
CA ASN A 266 -1.63 18.43 25.78
C ASN A 266 -1.73 19.59 24.76
N LEU A 267 -1.74 20.81 25.29
CA LEU A 267 -1.96 22.03 24.51
C LEU A 267 -0.85 22.28 23.48
N GLU A 268 0.37 21.82 23.74
CA GLU A 268 1.52 21.95 22.83
C GLU A 268 1.32 21.10 21.57
N ALA A 269 0.90 19.83 21.74
CA ALA A 269 0.59 18.95 20.61
C ALA A 269 -0.65 19.43 19.84
N ALA A 270 -1.68 19.93 20.55
CA ALA A 270 -2.86 20.53 19.92
C ALA A 270 -2.49 21.76 19.09
N GLU A 271 -1.69 22.68 19.65
CA GLU A 271 -1.21 23.87 18.96
C GLU A 271 -0.45 23.52 17.68
N LYS A 272 0.48 22.56 17.76
CA LYS A 272 1.22 22.10 16.58
C LYS A 272 0.27 21.55 15.51
N THR A 273 -0.61 20.63 15.90
CA THR A 273 -1.54 19.97 14.96
C THR A 273 -2.47 20.98 14.28
N TYR A 274 -2.99 21.96 15.02
CA TYR A 274 -3.85 22.99 14.44
C TYR A 274 -3.06 24.02 13.62
N LYS A 275 -1.77 24.27 13.89
CA LYS A 275 -0.91 25.10 13.04
C LYS A 275 -0.68 24.44 11.69
N ASP A 276 -0.35 23.15 11.68
CA ASP A 276 -0.16 22.39 10.45
C ASP A 276 -1.45 22.46 9.59
N SER A 277 -2.63 22.20 10.17
CA SER A 277 -3.91 22.31 9.46
C SER A 277 -4.26 23.74 8.99
N LEU A 278 -3.73 24.77 9.67
CA LEU A 278 -3.89 26.15 9.21
C LEU A 278 -3.02 26.44 7.97
N GLU A 279 -1.80 25.90 7.90
CA GLU A 279 -0.92 26.02 6.74
C GLU A 279 -1.54 25.36 5.51
N ASP A 280 -2.29 24.27 5.69
CA ASP A 280 -3.08 23.59 4.66
C ASP A 280 -4.34 24.36 4.23
N GLY A 281 -4.63 25.49 4.89
CA GLY A 281 -5.68 26.43 4.48
C GLY A 281 -7.04 26.20 5.15
N ASN A 282 -7.11 25.40 6.21
CA ASN A 282 -8.37 25.10 6.89
C ASN A 282 -8.82 26.26 7.82
N PRO A 283 -9.96 26.94 7.53
CA PRO A 283 -10.41 28.06 8.35
C PRO A 283 -10.88 27.68 9.76
N LEU A 284 -11.22 26.41 10.02
CA LEU A 284 -11.55 25.93 11.37
C LEU A 284 -10.33 25.95 12.30
N ALA A 285 -9.11 25.87 11.75
CA ALA A 285 -7.89 25.90 12.53
C ALA A 285 -7.73 27.22 13.33
N PHE A 286 -8.22 28.35 12.79
CA PHE A 286 -8.26 29.62 13.55
C PHE A 286 -9.06 29.50 14.84
N ASN A 287 -10.22 28.83 14.80
CA ASN A 287 -11.06 28.64 15.97
C ASN A 287 -10.36 27.77 17.01
N ASN A 288 -9.75 26.68 16.57
CA ASN A 288 -9.11 25.72 17.45
C ASN A 288 -7.81 26.25 18.07
N LEU A 289 -6.98 26.98 17.31
CA LEU A 289 -5.83 27.70 17.87
C LEU A 289 -6.26 28.76 18.88
N GLY A 290 -7.31 29.53 18.58
CA GLY A 290 -7.86 30.49 19.53
C GLY A 290 -8.29 29.84 20.86
N ARG A 291 -8.91 28.66 20.80
CA ARG A 291 -9.29 27.88 21.99
C ARG A 291 -8.06 27.42 22.79
N VAL A 292 -7.04 26.90 22.12
CA VAL A 292 -5.77 26.49 22.76
C VAL A 292 -5.11 27.68 23.47
N TYR A 293 -4.94 28.82 22.79
CA TYR A 293 -4.35 30.01 23.42
C TYR A 293 -5.20 30.57 24.57
N ARG A 294 -6.53 30.47 24.50
CA ARG A 294 -7.40 30.80 25.63
C ARG A 294 -7.14 29.88 26.82
N HIS A 295 -7.02 28.57 26.58
CA HIS A 295 -6.72 27.59 27.63
C HIS A 295 -5.34 27.81 28.26
N GLN A 296 -4.36 28.30 27.50
CA GLN A 296 -3.06 28.72 28.00
C GLN A 296 -3.10 30.07 28.76
N GLY A 297 -4.23 30.77 28.77
CA GLY A 297 -4.37 32.11 29.37
C GLY A 297 -3.83 33.25 28.49
N ASN A 298 -3.37 32.96 27.27
CA ASN A 298 -2.92 33.97 26.31
C ASN A 298 -4.11 34.59 25.56
N LEU A 299 -4.91 35.37 26.29
CA LEU A 299 -6.17 35.91 25.81
C LEU A 299 -6.01 36.87 24.63
N VAL A 300 -4.89 37.59 24.53
CA VAL A 300 -4.63 38.54 23.42
C VAL A 300 -4.41 37.77 22.12
N THR A 301 -3.60 36.71 22.16
CA THR A 301 -3.36 35.85 20.99
C THR A 301 -4.63 35.11 20.59
N ALA A 302 -5.38 34.59 21.57
CA ALA A 302 -6.67 33.94 21.32
C ALA A 302 -7.64 34.85 20.55
N GLU A 303 -7.81 36.10 21.00
CA GLU A 303 -8.63 37.10 20.31
C GLU A 303 -8.16 37.33 18.86
N ALA A 304 -6.85 37.45 18.63
CA ALA A 304 -6.30 37.67 17.29
C ALA A 304 -6.66 36.53 16.33
N PHE A 305 -6.50 35.27 16.77
CA PHE A 305 -6.87 34.10 15.97
C PHE A 305 -8.37 34.07 15.63
N PHE A 306 -9.24 34.35 16.60
CA PHE A 306 -10.68 34.39 16.33
C PHE A 306 -11.06 35.49 15.31
N ARG A 307 -10.47 36.69 15.44
CA ARG A 307 -10.70 37.77 14.47
C ARG A 307 -10.18 37.44 13.09
N MET A 308 -9.00 36.81 13.00
CA MET A 308 -8.44 36.34 11.73
C MET A 308 -9.31 35.28 11.05
N GLY A 309 -9.88 34.37 11.84
CA GLY A 309 -10.86 33.39 11.35
C GLY A 309 -12.13 34.06 10.81
N LEU A 310 -12.66 35.06 11.51
CA LEU A 310 -13.86 35.79 11.07
C LEU A 310 -13.65 36.54 9.75
N GLN A 311 -12.43 37.04 9.51
CA GLN A 311 -12.06 37.71 8.25
C GLN A 311 -11.95 36.74 7.07
N ARG A 312 -11.62 35.47 7.32
CA ARG A 312 -11.32 34.48 6.28
C ARG A 312 -12.44 33.48 6.03
N SER A 313 -13.33 33.29 6.99
CA SER A 313 -14.45 32.37 6.85
C SER A 313 -15.65 33.04 6.22
N ASN A 314 -16.33 32.34 5.32
CA ASN A 314 -17.66 32.69 4.82
C ASN A 314 -18.75 31.74 5.33
N ASP A 315 -18.37 30.67 6.01
CA ASP A 315 -19.30 29.67 6.53
C ASP A 315 -19.96 30.15 7.83
N ASP A 316 -21.29 30.11 7.89
CA ASP A 316 -22.05 30.60 9.03
C ASP A 316 -21.78 29.79 10.31
N PHE A 317 -21.55 28.48 10.19
CA PHE A 317 -21.27 27.61 11.34
C PHE A 317 -19.87 27.88 11.91
N ILE A 318 -18.87 28.07 11.05
CA ILE A 318 -17.54 28.50 11.49
C ILE A 318 -17.61 29.88 12.14
N LYS A 319 -18.30 30.84 11.51
CA LYS A 319 -18.49 32.19 12.08
C LYS A 319 -19.18 32.14 13.45
N PHE A 320 -20.17 31.28 13.61
CA PHE A 320 -20.84 31.06 14.89
C PHE A 320 -19.85 30.64 15.98
N GLN A 321 -19.01 29.64 15.72
CA GLN A 321 -18.02 29.16 16.70
C GLN A 321 -17.01 30.25 17.04
N LEU A 322 -16.52 30.97 16.02
CA LEU A 322 -15.58 32.06 16.19
C LEU A 322 -16.17 33.21 17.03
N HIS A 323 -17.39 33.65 16.75
CA HIS A 323 -18.07 34.69 17.54
C HIS A 323 -18.33 34.23 18.98
N ARG A 324 -18.75 32.97 19.18
CA ARG A 324 -18.96 32.39 20.53
C ARG A 324 -17.67 32.44 21.34
N ASN A 325 -16.58 31.94 20.76
CA ASN A 325 -15.31 31.81 21.46
C ASN A 325 -14.58 33.16 21.61
N LEU A 326 -14.74 34.08 20.66
CA LEU A 326 -14.30 35.47 20.80
C LEU A 326 -15.05 36.18 21.94
N GLY A 327 -16.38 35.98 22.00
CA GLY A 327 -17.19 36.49 23.10
C GLY A 327 -16.75 35.95 24.47
N TRP A 328 -16.36 34.68 24.53
CA TRP A 328 -15.79 34.08 25.74
C TRP A 328 -14.45 34.72 26.11
N VAL A 329 -13.50 34.84 25.18
CA VAL A 329 -12.22 35.51 25.44
C VAL A 329 -12.43 36.94 25.94
N LEU A 330 -13.36 37.69 25.34
CA LEU A 330 -13.66 39.05 25.76
C LEU A 330 -14.29 39.10 27.16
N LEU A 331 -15.09 38.11 27.54
CA LEU A 331 -15.59 37.95 28.91
C LEU A 331 -14.43 37.70 29.88
N ASP A 332 -13.50 36.79 29.56
CA ASP A 332 -12.31 36.48 30.37
C ASP A 332 -11.40 37.73 30.53
N GLN A 333 -11.31 38.55 29.48
CA GLN A 333 -10.61 39.84 29.49
C GLN A 333 -11.41 40.98 30.18
N LYS A 334 -12.62 40.71 30.69
CA LYS A 334 -13.52 41.70 31.33
C LYS A 334 -14.03 42.81 30.41
N GLN A 335 -13.98 42.62 29.10
CA GLN A 335 -14.53 43.53 28.09
C GLN A 335 -16.01 43.22 27.82
N TYR A 336 -16.86 43.40 28.84
CA TYR A 336 -18.24 42.91 28.87
C TYR A 336 -19.13 43.42 27.73
N ASP A 337 -19.02 44.70 27.34
CA ASP A 337 -19.84 45.26 26.28
C ASP A 337 -19.50 44.65 24.91
N LYS A 338 -18.20 44.43 24.64
CA LYS A 338 -17.75 43.77 23.42
C LYS A 338 -18.11 42.28 23.44
N ALA A 339 -17.94 41.61 24.58
CA ALA A 339 -18.33 40.22 24.76
C ALA A 339 -19.82 40.03 24.42
N ALA A 340 -20.69 40.92 24.91
CA ALA A 340 -22.12 40.85 24.62
C ALA A 340 -22.43 40.94 23.11
N LEU A 341 -21.76 41.84 22.38
CA LEU A 341 -21.96 42.01 20.93
C LEU A 341 -21.57 40.76 20.13
N GLU A 342 -20.43 40.16 20.46
CA GLU A 342 -19.95 38.94 19.77
C GLU A 342 -20.86 37.75 20.08
N LEU A 343 -21.30 37.61 21.34
CA LEU A 343 -22.23 36.54 21.74
C LEU A 343 -23.62 36.71 21.12
N GLU A 344 -24.12 37.93 21.01
CA GLU A 344 -25.37 38.22 20.29
C GLU A 344 -25.27 37.87 18.80
N SER A 345 -24.11 38.13 18.19
CA SER A 345 -23.81 37.73 16.80
C SER A 345 -23.80 36.21 16.64
N ALA A 346 -23.17 35.49 17.58
CA ALA A 346 -23.20 34.02 17.62
C ALA A 346 -24.65 33.50 17.75
N ILE A 347 -25.45 34.06 18.66
CA ILE A 347 -26.86 33.64 18.85
C ILE A 347 -27.70 33.91 17.59
N ALA A 348 -27.43 35.01 16.87
CA ALA A 348 -28.11 35.32 15.61
C ALA A 348 -27.81 34.27 14.53
N LEU A 349 -26.54 33.88 14.39
CA LEU A 349 -26.11 32.81 13.49
C LEU A 349 -26.69 31.44 13.93
N ASP A 350 -26.72 31.17 15.23
CA ASP A 350 -27.28 29.93 15.79
C ASP A 350 -28.74 29.71 15.41
N LYS A 351 -29.53 30.78 15.44
CA LYS A 351 -30.93 30.78 15.00
C LYS A 351 -31.09 30.47 13.51
N LYS A 352 -30.10 30.82 12.67
CA LYS A 352 -30.12 30.60 11.22
C LYS A 352 -29.75 29.16 10.85
N ILE A 353 -28.75 28.57 11.52
CA ILE A 353 -28.15 27.29 11.13
C ILE A 353 -29.03 26.10 11.56
N ASN A 354 -29.35 25.97 12.86
CA ASN A 354 -30.27 24.98 13.48
C ASN A 354 -30.11 25.05 15.02
N LYS A 355 -31.20 25.17 15.79
CA LYS A 355 -31.19 25.37 17.25
C LYS A 355 -30.77 24.15 18.09
N ARG A 356 -30.61 22.96 17.50
CA ARG A 356 -30.32 21.69 18.22
C ARG A 356 -28.95 21.10 17.87
N ARG A 357 -27.93 21.92 17.58
CA ARG A 357 -26.58 21.40 17.30
C ARG A 357 -25.67 21.38 18.53
N ILE A 358 -24.61 20.58 18.49
CA ILE A 358 -23.51 20.61 19.46
C ILE A 358 -22.90 22.02 19.48
N GLY A 359 -22.49 22.49 20.66
CA GLY A 359 -22.03 23.85 20.91
C GLY A 359 -23.14 24.91 20.87
N GLY A 360 -24.37 24.54 20.48
CA GLY A 360 -25.54 25.41 20.49
C GLY A 360 -25.92 25.81 21.91
N GLY A 361 -26.60 26.95 22.06
CA GLY A 361 -27.04 27.45 23.38
C GLY A 361 -25.93 27.97 24.30
N MET A 362 -24.67 27.52 24.15
CA MET A 362 -23.53 27.95 24.97
C MET A 362 -23.26 29.45 24.89
N ALA A 363 -23.50 30.07 23.73
CA ALA A 363 -23.42 31.53 23.59
C ALA A 363 -24.42 32.27 24.52
N ASN A 364 -25.61 31.69 24.78
CA ASN A 364 -26.57 32.26 25.73
C ASN A 364 -26.06 32.11 27.17
N CYS A 365 -25.40 31.00 27.50
CA CYS A 365 -24.80 30.82 28.84
C CYS A 365 -23.74 31.89 29.12
N LEU A 366 -22.83 32.09 28.18
CA LEU A 366 -21.79 33.14 28.25
C LEU A 366 -22.43 34.53 28.32
N LEU A 367 -23.45 34.80 27.50
CA LEU A 367 -24.12 36.10 27.47
C LEU A 367 -24.86 36.36 28.78
N ALA A 368 -25.50 35.34 29.35
CA ALA A 368 -26.16 35.44 30.63
C ALA A 368 -25.17 35.84 31.73
N LYS A 369 -23.96 35.27 31.73
CA LYS A 369 -22.91 35.65 32.68
C LYS A 369 -22.45 37.10 32.48
N VAL A 370 -22.32 37.56 31.23
CA VAL A 370 -22.05 38.97 30.93
C VAL A 370 -23.17 39.87 31.48
N ARG A 371 -24.44 39.50 31.29
CA ARG A 371 -25.60 40.28 31.78
C ARG A 371 -25.71 40.30 33.30
N GLU A 372 -25.34 39.21 33.97
CA GLU A 372 -25.24 39.11 35.42
C GLU A 372 -24.23 40.13 35.96
N ILE A 373 -23.02 40.19 35.36
CA ILE A 373 -21.97 41.15 35.75
C ILE A 373 -22.41 42.60 35.50
N GLN A 374 -23.13 42.85 34.39
CA GLN A 374 -23.72 44.15 34.06
C GLN A 374 -24.94 44.51 34.92
N LYS A 375 -25.39 43.62 35.82
CA LYS A 375 -26.58 43.78 36.67
C LYS A 375 -27.89 43.99 35.89
N ASN A 376 -27.99 43.42 34.69
CA ASN A 376 -29.19 43.50 33.85
C ASN A 376 -30.10 42.27 34.03
N LYS A 377 -30.82 42.24 35.16
CA LYS A 377 -31.63 41.08 35.59
C LYS A 377 -32.64 40.59 34.55
N GLN A 378 -33.28 41.49 33.80
CA GLN A 378 -34.29 41.10 32.80
C GLN A 378 -33.70 40.39 31.58
N ARG A 379 -32.51 40.79 31.14
CA ARG A 379 -31.82 40.10 30.03
C ARG A 379 -31.16 38.83 30.54
N GLU A 380 -30.48 38.92 31.69
CA GLU A 380 -29.85 37.78 32.38
C GLU A 380 -30.78 36.56 32.48
N GLN A 381 -31.98 36.72 33.06
CA GLN A 381 -32.91 35.60 33.21
C GLN A 381 -33.28 34.98 31.86
N ARG A 382 -33.52 35.80 30.83
CA ARG A 382 -33.87 35.30 29.49
C ARG A 382 -32.74 34.48 28.89
N GLU A 383 -31.50 34.92 29.02
CA GLU A 383 -30.34 34.21 28.48
C GLU A 383 -30.08 32.90 29.23
N TRP A 384 -30.25 32.89 30.56
CA TRP A 384 -30.13 31.65 31.34
C TRP A 384 -31.21 30.62 31.01
N GLU A 385 -32.46 31.03 30.75
CA GLU A 385 -33.51 30.12 30.28
C GLU A 385 -33.18 29.51 28.91
N HIS A 386 -32.62 30.30 27.99
CA HIS A 386 -32.16 29.80 26.70
C HIS A 386 -30.97 28.85 26.84
N CYS A 387 -29.99 29.21 27.68
CA CYS A 387 -28.87 28.35 28.02
C CYS A 387 -29.37 26.99 28.53
N LYS A 388 -30.23 26.98 29.56
CA LYS A 388 -30.78 25.74 30.13
C LYS A 388 -31.48 24.85 29.10
N LYS A 389 -32.17 25.45 28.13
CA LYS A 389 -32.96 24.71 27.13
C LYS A 389 -32.14 24.20 25.95
N PHE A 390 -31.09 24.91 25.55
CA PHE A 390 -30.40 24.68 24.28
C PHE A 390 -28.90 24.44 24.41
N ALA A 391 -28.30 24.62 25.58
CA ALA A 391 -26.87 24.43 25.76
C ALA A 391 -26.47 22.97 25.56
N ARG A 392 -25.48 22.78 24.69
CA ARG A 392 -24.83 21.50 24.39
C ARG A 392 -23.32 21.73 24.40
N PRO A 393 -22.65 21.59 25.55
CA PRO A 393 -21.20 21.78 25.61
C PRO A 393 -20.50 20.92 24.54
N GLU A 394 -19.63 21.54 23.76
CA GLU A 394 -18.85 20.86 22.71
C GLU A 394 -17.60 20.18 23.29
N THR A 395 -17.11 20.71 24.41
CA THR A 395 -15.83 20.32 25.01
C THR A 395 -15.98 20.15 26.51
N LEU A 396 -15.08 19.38 27.12
CA LEU A 396 -15.01 19.26 28.57
C LEU A 396 -14.81 20.62 29.24
N ASN A 397 -14.04 21.52 28.63
CA ASN A 397 -13.80 22.87 29.09
C ASN A 397 -15.09 23.73 29.12
N GLU A 398 -15.95 23.61 28.10
CA GLU A 398 -17.27 24.27 28.09
C GLU A 398 -18.16 23.80 29.24
N TYR A 399 -18.14 22.50 29.53
CA TYR A 399 -18.88 21.94 30.65
C TYR A 399 -18.30 22.38 32.01
N GLN A 400 -16.96 22.32 32.17
CA GLN A 400 -16.26 22.76 33.37
C GLN A 400 -16.56 24.24 33.68
N TRP A 401 -16.53 25.10 32.67
CA TRP A 401 -16.86 26.51 32.82
C TRP A 401 -18.27 26.74 33.37
N LEU A 402 -19.29 25.98 32.94
CA LEU A 402 -20.65 26.09 33.50
C LEU A 402 -20.69 25.77 35.00
N VAL A 403 -19.92 24.78 35.43
CA VAL A 403 -19.80 24.37 36.83
C VAL A 403 -19.09 25.46 37.65
N GLU A 404 -17.98 25.99 37.13
CA GLU A 404 -17.15 27.03 37.75
C GLU A 404 -17.83 28.39 37.82
N ALA A 405 -18.71 28.70 36.85
CA ALA A 405 -19.52 29.91 36.84
C ALA A 405 -20.57 29.96 37.97
N GLY A 406 -20.62 28.93 38.84
CA GLY A 406 -21.55 28.82 39.97
C GLY A 406 -22.94 28.32 39.57
N ARG A 407 -23.10 27.82 38.34
CA ARG A 407 -24.40 27.42 37.77
C ARG A 407 -24.53 25.90 37.64
N ARG A 408 -24.24 25.19 38.74
CA ARG A 408 -24.42 23.72 38.83
C ARG A 408 -25.85 23.27 38.54
N ASP A 409 -26.83 24.12 38.84
CA ASP A 409 -28.24 23.92 38.54
C ASP A 409 -28.54 23.85 37.03
N ILE A 410 -27.77 24.59 36.23
CA ILE A 410 -27.84 24.53 34.78
C ILE A 410 -26.97 23.39 34.27
N ALA A 411 -25.73 23.27 34.75
CA ALA A 411 -24.79 22.24 34.30
C ALA A 411 -25.35 20.82 34.43
N SER A 412 -26.19 20.54 35.44
CA SER A 412 -26.85 19.23 35.59
C SER A 412 -28.01 18.97 34.63
N THR A 413 -28.46 19.98 33.88
CA THR A 413 -29.62 19.93 32.99
C THR A 413 -29.27 20.08 31.52
N VAL A 414 -28.05 20.52 31.21
CA VAL A 414 -27.59 20.64 29.82
C VAL A 414 -27.33 19.26 29.23
N ASP A 415 -27.46 19.17 27.91
CA ASP A 415 -27.21 17.94 27.18
C ASP A 415 -25.70 17.69 27.09
N THR A 416 -25.20 16.77 27.91
CA THR A 416 -23.77 16.40 28.00
C THR A 416 -23.42 15.18 27.17
N SER A 417 -24.32 14.70 26.30
CA SER A 417 -24.08 13.50 25.48
C SER A 417 -22.83 13.59 24.60
N SER A 418 -22.33 14.80 24.34
CA SER A 418 -21.11 15.09 23.59
C SER A 418 -19.84 15.16 24.44
N VAL A 419 -19.94 15.14 25.78
CA VAL A 419 -18.82 15.38 26.71
C VAL A 419 -18.69 14.27 27.76
N VAL A 420 -19.78 13.59 28.11
CA VAL A 420 -19.81 12.53 29.12
C VAL A 420 -20.38 11.26 28.52
N ALA A 421 -19.51 10.31 28.19
CA ALA A 421 -19.87 8.90 28.12
C ALA A 421 -18.68 7.98 28.47
N GLY A 422 -17.93 8.37 29.50
CA GLY A 422 -16.93 7.52 30.16
C GLY A 422 -17.54 6.78 31.34
N GLU A 423 -18.46 5.86 31.12
CA GLU A 423 -18.74 4.76 32.05
C GLU A 423 -19.25 3.56 31.25
N GLU A 424 -18.46 2.48 31.25
CA GLU A 424 -18.87 1.17 30.74
C GLU A 424 -20.05 0.67 31.58
N THR A 425 -21.27 0.95 31.14
CA THR A 425 -22.42 0.11 31.48
C THR A 425 -22.89 -0.57 30.19
N PRO A 426 -23.06 -1.90 30.18
CA PRO A 426 -23.61 -2.57 29.02
C PRO A 426 -25.00 -2.00 28.80
N VAL A 427 -25.22 -1.38 27.64
CA VAL A 427 -26.55 -1.02 27.17
C VAL A 427 -27.31 -2.33 27.01
N THR A 428 -28.02 -2.75 28.06
CA THR A 428 -29.16 -3.63 27.89
C THR A 428 -30.18 -2.81 27.08
N PRO A 429 -30.67 -3.34 25.94
CA PRO A 429 -31.69 -2.63 25.18
C PRO A 429 -32.90 -2.39 26.08
N PRO A 430 -33.63 -1.26 25.89
CA PRO A 430 -34.79 -0.95 26.71
C PRO A 430 -35.77 -2.11 26.60
N VAL A 431 -36.09 -2.71 27.76
CA VAL A 431 -37.19 -3.65 27.90
C VAL A 431 -38.44 -2.92 27.44
N THR A 432 -38.94 -3.29 26.27
CA THR A 432 -40.22 -2.82 25.77
C THR A 432 -41.29 -3.25 26.77
N PRO A 433 -42.18 -2.35 27.22
CA PRO A 433 -43.29 -2.75 28.06
C PRO A 433 -44.17 -3.71 27.26
N ASN A 434 -44.32 -4.89 27.86
CA ASN A 434 -45.09 -6.03 27.40
C ASN A 434 -46.48 -5.57 26.91
N ILE A 435 -46.69 -5.53 25.59
CA ILE A 435 -48.02 -5.40 25.01
C ILE A 435 -48.66 -6.78 25.12
N THR A 436 -49.55 -6.89 26.09
CA THR A 436 -50.50 -7.98 26.29
C THR A 436 -51.19 -8.33 24.98
N SER A 437 -50.84 -9.49 24.42
CA SER A 437 -51.67 -10.18 23.44
C SER A 437 -52.81 -10.90 24.18
N PRO A 438 -54.06 -10.87 23.70
CA PRO A 438 -55.16 -11.57 24.35
C PRO A 438 -55.02 -13.08 24.17
N SER A 439 -55.12 -13.81 25.28
CA SER A 439 -55.13 -15.28 25.33
C SER A 439 -56.21 -15.88 24.41
N PRO A 440 -55.93 -16.98 23.70
CA PRO A 440 -56.97 -17.71 22.97
C PRO A 440 -57.86 -18.47 23.96
N LYS A 441 -59.18 -18.41 23.73
CA LYS A 441 -60.20 -19.16 24.50
C LYS A 441 -59.93 -20.67 24.44
N PRO A 442 -60.09 -21.41 25.55
CA PRO A 442 -60.04 -22.87 25.54
C PRO A 442 -61.33 -23.42 24.91
N ASN A 443 -61.17 -24.21 23.86
CA ASN A 443 -62.27 -24.93 23.22
C ASN A 443 -62.57 -26.18 24.04
N THR A 444 -63.67 -26.15 24.81
CA THR A 444 -64.18 -27.31 25.55
C THR A 444 -65.05 -28.17 24.64
N THR A 445 -64.51 -29.27 24.13
CA THR A 445 -65.31 -30.40 23.64
C THR A 445 -65.28 -31.52 24.67
N LYS A 446 -66.43 -31.73 25.32
CA LYS A 446 -66.73 -32.82 26.25
C LYS A 446 -66.98 -34.12 25.44
N PRO A 447 -66.63 -35.31 25.96
CA PRO A 447 -66.93 -36.58 25.31
C PRO A 447 -68.26 -37.19 25.80
N THR A 448 -68.99 -37.88 24.91
CA THR A 448 -69.87 -39.06 25.17
C THR A 448 -70.48 -39.56 23.86
N PRO A 449 -70.87 -40.86 23.74
CA PRO A 449 -70.54 -42.03 24.56
C PRO A 449 -69.45 -42.93 23.96
#